data_AF-A0A1G5EX28-F1
#
_entry.id   AF-A0A1G5EX28-F1
#
_cell.length_a   1.000
_cell.length_b   1.000
_cell.length_c   1.000
_cell.angle_alpha   90.00
_cell.angle_beta   90.00
_cell.angle_gamma   90.00
#
_symmetry.space_group_name_H-M   'P 1'
#
loop_
_entity.id
_entity.type
_entity.pdbx_description
1 polymer ?
#
loop_
_entity_poly.entity_id
_entity_poly.type
_entity_poly.pdbx_seq_one_letter_code
_entity_poly.pdbx_strand_id
1 'polypeptide(L)'
;MAGGLTDLNTPGGVFSFAMDINAVGQVAGGFSASGGGIRAFITSSNGVGMTDLGALGGNYSYAFGINAAGRVVGDFEVTHTRAFITGLNGEGIAELDALSDGFSTATGINDAGQVVGASFTSERAEGMHAFITGPNGMGITDLNSWVNLPDGEVLYKATAINNGGQVVAISSVSPIPEPASYALMLAGLGLVSLVAGRKKLEK
;
A
#
# COMPACT_ATOMS: atom_id res chain seq x y z
N MET A 1 -8.47 -21.53 29.40
CA MET A 1 -7.25 -22.25 28.98
C MET A 1 -6.08 -21.33 29.23
N ALA A 2 -5.02 -21.81 29.90
CA ALA A 2 -3.83 -20.98 30.13
C ALA A 2 -3.10 -20.80 28.79
N GLY A 3 -3.16 -19.60 28.22
CA GLY A 3 -2.47 -19.25 26.98
C GLY A 3 -0.98 -19.13 27.25
N GLY A 4 -0.19 -19.96 26.55
CA GLY A 4 1.26 -19.83 26.49
C GLY A 4 1.70 -19.06 25.25
N LEU A 5 2.98 -18.71 25.20
CA LEU A 5 3.60 -18.22 23.97
C LEU A 5 3.70 -19.39 22.98
N THR A 6 3.13 -19.21 21.78
CA THR A 6 3.26 -20.16 20.67
C THR A 6 4.34 -19.66 19.73
N ASP A 7 5.37 -20.47 19.52
CA ASP A 7 6.35 -20.24 18.48
C ASP A 7 5.77 -20.66 17.12
N LEU A 8 5.74 -19.74 16.16
CA LEU A 8 5.26 -20.00 14.80
C LEU A 8 6.30 -20.73 13.94
N ASN A 9 7.52 -20.88 14.46
CA ASN A 9 8.71 -21.33 13.74
C ASN A 9 9.03 -20.43 12.53
N THR A 10 10.13 -20.74 11.83
CA THR A 10 10.51 -20.07 10.59
C THR A 10 11.03 -21.13 9.61
N PRO A 11 10.16 -21.76 8.80
CA PRO A 11 10.57 -22.85 7.93
C PRO A 11 11.67 -22.43 6.95
N GLY A 12 12.88 -22.97 7.14
CA GLY A 12 14.03 -22.71 6.28
C GLY A 12 14.65 -21.30 6.41
N GLY A 13 14.18 -20.48 7.36
CA GLY A 13 14.62 -19.10 7.55
C GLY A 13 15.29 -18.83 8.89
N VAL A 14 15.66 -17.56 9.10
CA VAL A 14 16.31 -17.06 10.32
C VAL A 14 15.41 -16.13 11.15
N PHE A 15 14.39 -15.51 10.57
CA PHE A 15 13.40 -14.73 11.32
C PHE A 15 12.01 -14.73 10.67
N SER A 16 10.99 -14.46 11.48
CA SER A 16 9.63 -14.14 11.05
C SER A 16 9.06 -12.99 11.87
N PHE A 17 8.06 -12.30 11.33
CA PHE A 17 7.31 -11.26 12.02
C PHE A 17 5.83 -11.36 11.65
N ALA A 18 4.96 -11.19 12.63
CA ALA A 18 3.52 -11.15 12.45
C ALA A 18 3.06 -9.70 12.22
N MET A 19 2.09 -9.52 11.32
CA MET A 19 1.48 -8.22 11.03
C MET A 19 0.01 -8.18 11.44
N ASP A 20 -0.71 -9.30 11.33
CA ASP A 20 -2.13 -9.36 11.67
C ASP A 20 -2.57 -10.78 12.10
N ILE A 21 -3.70 -10.85 12.82
CA ILE A 21 -4.27 -12.11 13.34
C ILE A 21 -5.81 -12.04 13.33
N ASN A 22 -6.46 -13.10 12.85
CA ASN A 22 -7.93 -13.18 12.86
C ASN A 22 -8.48 -13.91 14.10
N ALA A 23 -9.82 -13.92 14.24
CA ALA A 23 -10.50 -14.46 15.42
C ALA A 23 -10.30 -15.98 15.66
N VAL A 24 -9.96 -16.75 14.62
CA VAL A 24 -9.63 -18.18 14.75
C VAL A 24 -8.13 -18.42 14.98
N GLY A 25 -7.35 -17.34 15.16
CA GLY A 25 -5.93 -17.37 15.47
C GLY A 25 -5.04 -17.69 14.26
N GLN A 26 -5.51 -17.48 13.03
CA GLN A 26 -4.61 -17.48 11.87
C GLN A 26 -3.79 -16.20 11.88
N VAL A 27 -2.48 -16.33 11.76
CA VAL A 27 -1.53 -15.22 11.76
C VAL A 27 -1.03 -15.01 10.34
N ALA A 28 -0.97 -13.75 9.91
CA ALA A 28 -0.36 -13.35 8.64
C ALA A 28 0.86 -12.43 8.91
N GLY A 29 1.89 -12.54 8.08
CA GLY A 29 3.09 -11.74 8.23
C GLY A 29 4.16 -12.06 7.18
N GLY A 30 5.42 -11.83 7.52
CA GLY A 30 6.56 -12.13 6.67
C GLY A 30 7.60 -13.00 7.35
N PHE A 31 8.32 -13.81 6.58
CA PHE A 31 9.46 -14.59 7.05
C PHE A 31 10.62 -14.57 6.06
N SER A 32 11.85 -14.69 6.54
CA SER A 32 13.02 -14.85 5.67
C SER A 32 13.00 -16.23 5.03
N ALA A 33 12.98 -16.34 3.70
CA ALA A 33 13.00 -17.63 3.03
C ALA A 33 14.43 -18.18 2.85
N SER A 34 14.56 -19.51 2.71
CA SER A 34 15.85 -20.22 2.58
C SER A 34 16.69 -19.82 1.36
N GLY A 35 16.08 -19.22 0.34
CA GLY A 35 16.75 -18.67 -0.86
C GLY A 35 17.11 -17.18 -0.76
N GLY A 36 16.89 -16.54 0.39
CA GLY A 36 16.93 -15.09 0.55
C GLY A 36 15.59 -14.41 0.24
N GLY A 37 15.49 -13.12 0.59
CA GLY A 37 14.24 -12.37 0.48
C GLY A 37 13.28 -12.62 1.64
N ILE A 38 12.13 -11.94 1.58
CA ILE A 38 11.04 -12.06 2.57
C ILE A 38 9.80 -12.59 1.86
N ARG A 39 9.11 -13.55 2.48
CA ARG A 39 7.90 -14.15 1.93
C ARG A 39 6.73 -13.95 2.88
N ALA A 40 5.60 -13.58 2.31
CA ALA A 40 4.34 -13.52 3.02
C ALA A 40 3.95 -14.92 3.47
N PHE A 41 3.42 -15.04 4.69
CA PHE A 41 2.89 -16.30 5.20
C PHE A 41 1.50 -16.13 5.80
N ILE A 42 0.80 -17.26 5.93
CA ILE A 42 -0.35 -17.46 6.79
C ILE A 42 -0.13 -18.70 7.66
N THR A 43 -0.73 -18.78 8.84
CA THR A 43 -0.82 -20.04 9.61
C THR A 43 -2.18 -20.70 9.50
N SER A 44 -2.29 -21.97 9.91
CA SER A 44 -3.59 -22.53 10.27
C SER A 44 -4.12 -21.89 11.56
N SER A 45 -5.33 -22.29 11.98
CA SER A 45 -5.94 -21.82 13.22
C SER A 45 -5.03 -22.03 14.43
N ASN A 46 -5.12 -21.11 15.39
CA ASN A 46 -4.27 -21.07 16.59
C ASN A 46 -2.76 -21.00 16.32
N GLY A 47 -2.33 -20.38 15.21
CA GLY A 47 -0.91 -20.20 14.89
C GLY A 47 -0.20 -21.47 14.42
N VAL A 48 -0.93 -22.55 14.13
CA VAL A 48 -0.32 -23.85 13.81
C VAL A 48 0.15 -23.87 12.35
N GLY A 49 1.44 -24.15 12.15
CA GLY A 49 2.00 -24.43 10.83
C GLY A 49 2.03 -23.21 9.93
N MET A 50 3.23 -22.72 9.63
CA MET A 50 3.44 -21.63 8.70
C MET A 50 3.36 -22.13 7.25
N THR A 51 2.54 -21.45 6.44
CA THR A 51 2.38 -21.68 5.01
C THR A 51 2.91 -20.46 4.24
N ASP A 52 3.92 -20.68 3.40
CA ASP A 52 4.41 -19.66 2.44
C ASP A 52 3.33 -19.39 1.39
N LEU A 53 2.95 -18.12 1.24
CA LEU A 53 1.93 -17.69 0.28
C LEU A 53 2.48 -17.48 -1.13
N GLY A 54 3.80 -17.35 -1.29
CA GLY A 54 4.41 -17.05 -2.57
C GLY A 54 4.81 -15.57 -2.74
N ALA A 55 5.34 -15.22 -3.92
CA ALA A 55 5.58 -13.82 -4.32
C ALA A 55 5.44 -13.59 -5.84
N LEU A 56 4.56 -14.36 -6.51
CA LEU A 56 4.24 -14.22 -7.95
C LEU A 56 5.47 -14.11 -8.89
N GLY A 57 6.49 -14.94 -8.66
CA GLY A 57 7.71 -14.97 -9.46
C GLY A 57 8.81 -14.01 -8.99
N GLY A 58 8.53 -13.17 -7.99
CA GLY A 58 9.50 -12.35 -7.28
C GLY A 58 10.10 -13.03 -6.05
N ASN A 59 10.91 -12.26 -5.31
CA ASN A 59 11.59 -12.71 -4.08
C ASN A 59 11.05 -12.05 -2.80
N TYR A 60 10.25 -10.99 -2.93
CA TYR A 60 9.69 -10.26 -1.80
C TYR A 60 8.17 -10.27 -1.83
N SER A 61 7.56 -10.64 -0.71
CA SER A 61 6.15 -10.43 -0.42
C SER A 61 5.92 -10.22 1.06
N TYR A 62 4.95 -9.39 1.39
CA TYR A 62 4.60 -9.02 2.76
C TYR A 62 3.08 -9.09 2.91
N ALA A 63 2.60 -9.76 3.95
CA ALA A 63 1.19 -9.74 4.34
C ALA A 63 0.95 -8.67 5.41
N PHE A 64 -0.07 -7.84 5.21
CA PHE A 64 -0.38 -6.73 6.12
C PHE A 64 -1.77 -6.82 6.75
N GLY A 65 -2.70 -7.57 6.16
CA GLY A 65 -4.04 -7.74 6.73
C GLY A 65 -4.61 -9.13 6.45
N ILE A 66 -5.43 -9.63 7.37
CA ILE A 66 -6.16 -10.89 7.24
C ILE A 66 -7.61 -10.72 7.71
N ASN A 67 -8.58 -11.26 6.96
CA ASN A 67 -9.99 -11.25 7.37
C ASN A 67 -10.44 -12.56 8.02
N ALA A 68 -11.71 -12.63 8.46
CA ALA A 68 -12.25 -13.81 9.15
C ALA A 68 -12.29 -15.09 8.29
N ALA A 69 -12.27 -14.94 6.95
CA ALA A 69 -12.24 -16.06 6.01
C ALA A 69 -10.81 -16.54 5.69
N GLY A 70 -9.79 -15.97 6.33
CA GLY A 70 -8.39 -16.27 6.09
C GLY A 70 -7.88 -15.73 4.75
N ARG A 71 -8.55 -14.74 4.15
CA ARG A 71 -7.99 -14.01 3.00
C ARG A 71 -6.94 -13.03 3.52
N VAL A 72 -5.77 -13.05 2.87
CA VAL A 72 -4.63 -12.21 3.22
C VAL A 72 -4.43 -11.17 2.13
N VAL A 73 -4.08 -9.95 2.53
CA VAL A 73 -3.68 -8.88 1.62
C VAL A 73 -2.30 -8.36 1.97
N GLY A 74 -1.64 -7.78 0.98
CA GLY A 74 -0.40 -7.07 1.19
C GLY A 74 0.23 -6.67 -0.13
N ASP A 75 1.56 -6.77 -0.23
CA ASP A 75 2.26 -6.51 -1.49
C ASP A 75 3.38 -7.50 -1.79
N PHE A 76 3.77 -7.52 -3.07
CA PHE A 76 4.88 -8.32 -3.59
C PHE A 76 5.71 -7.49 -4.57
N GLU A 77 6.97 -7.89 -4.78
CA GLU A 77 7.90 -7.22 -5.68
C GLU A 77 8.40 -8.17 -6.77
N VAL A 78 8.16 -7.81 -8.03
CA VAL A 78 8.77 -8.45 -9.21
C VAL A 78 9.63 -7.44 -9.96
N THR A 79 9.00 -6.48 -10.62
CA THR A 79 9.67 -5.31 -11.23
C THR A 79 9.40 -4.03 -10.45
N HIS A 80 8.23 -3.96 -9.83
CA HIS A 80 7.79 -2.92 -8.89
C HIS A 80 6.90 -3.57 -7.83
N THR A 81 6.67 -2.86 -6.72
CA THR A 81 5.76 -3.32 -5.66
C THR A 81 4.30 -3.23 -6.09
N ARG A 82 3.55 -4.32 -5.97
CA ARG A 82 2.14 -4.41 -6.34
C ARG A 82 1.31 -5.05 -5.23
N ALA A 83 0.08 -4.56 -5.07
CA ALA A 83 -0.84 -5.08 -4.08
C ALA A 83 -1.37 -6.46 -4.47
N PHE A 84 -1.64 -7.32 -3.49
CA PHE A 84 -2.26 -8.62 -3.71
C PHE A 84 -3.38 -8.92 -2.72
N ILE A 85 -4.21 -9.91 -3.09
CA ILE A 85 -5.17 -10.60 -2.23
C ILE A 85 -5.05 -12.12 -2.44
N THR A 86 -5.30 -12.92 -1.40
CA THR A 86 -5.40 -14.38 -1.54
C THR A 86 -6.84 -14.88 -1.67
N GLY A 87 -6.99 -16.14 -2.08
CA GLY A 87 -8.20 -16.92 -1.85
C GLY A 87 -8.42 -17.23 -0.36
N LEU A 88 -9.44 -18.05 -0.09
CA LEU A 88 -9.79 -18.47 1.26
C LEU A 88 -8.60 -19.19 1.93
N ASN A 89 -8.37 -18.95 3.22
CA ASN A 89 -7.26 -19.55 3.96
C ASN A 89 -5.88 -19.41 3.28
N GLY A 90 -5.62 -18.28 2.63
CA GLY A 90 -4.35 -18.03 1.95
C GLY A 90 -4.17 -18.79 0.63
N GLU A 91 -5.24 -19.31 0.03
CA GLU A 91 -5.14 -20.06 -1.23
C GLU A 91 -4.70 -19.14 -2.39
N GLY A 92 -3.43 -19.27 -2.77
CA GLY A 92 -2.85 -18.55 -3.89
C GLY A 92 -2.76 -17.04 -3.68
N ILE A 93 -1.82 -16.41 -4.36
CA ILE A 93 -1.76 -14.94 -4.45
C ILE A 93 -2.35 -14.53 -5.79
N ALA A 94 -3.23 -13.53 -5.77
CA ALA A 94 -3.71 -12.82 -6.94
C ALA A 94 -3.33 -11.34 -6.82
N GLU A 95 -2.73 -10.78 -7.88
CA GLU A 95 -2.48 -9.35 -7.98
C GLU A 95 -3.82 -8.59 -8.01
N LEU A 96 -3.91 -7.49 -7.26
CA LEU A 96 -5.06 -6.59 -7.28
C LEU A 96 -4.94 -5.60 -8.45
N ASP A 97 -6.10 -5.18 -8.97
CA ASP A 97 -6.18 -4.01 -9.85
C ASP A 97 -5.55 -2.79 -9.18
N ALA A 98 -4.98 -1.88 -9.99
CA ALA A 98 -4.32 -0.66 -9.53
C ALA A 98 -4.82 0.56 -10.33
N LEU A 99 -4.64 1.77 -9.80
CA LEU A 99 -5.06 3.02 -10.47
C LEU A 99 -4.14 3.37 -11.66
N SER A 100 -2.99 2.70 -11.76
CA SER A 100 -2.03 2.76 -12.86
C SER A 100 -1.25 1.44 -12.95
N ASP A 101 -0.30 1.35 -13.87
CA ASP A 101 0.67 0.25 -13.96
C ASP A 101 1.83 0.35 -12.93
N GLY A 102 1.80 1.38 -12.08
CA GLY A 102 2.84 1.69 -11.11
C GLY A 102 2.71 0.97 -9.76
N PHE A 103 3.32 1.58 -8.73
CA PHE A 103 3.30 1.11 -7.35
C PHE A 103 1.87 0.96 -6.82
N SER A 104 1.61 -0.12 -6.11
CA SER A 104 0.41 -0.31 -5.29
C SER A 104 0.72 -1.14 -4.05
N THR A 105 0.03 -0.87 -2.94
CA THR A 105 0.14 -1.63 -1.69
C THR A 105 -1.22 -1.70 -1.00
N ALA A 106 -1.58 -2.87 -0.48
CA ALA A 106 -2.80 -3.08 0.28
C ALA A 106 -2.50 -3.06 1.79
N THR A 107 -3.30 -2.35 2.58
CA THR A 107 -3.04 -2.13 4.00
C THR A 107 -4.09 -2.75 4.91
N GLY A 108 -5.30 -2.99 4.42
CA GLY A 108 -6.39 -3.55 5.21
C GLY A 108 -7.45 -4.22 4.35
N ILE A 109 -8.18 -5.15 4.96
CA ILE A 109 -9.25 -5.94 4.34
C ILE A 109 -10.40 -6.11 5.33
N ASN A 110 -11.64 -6.08 4.86
CA ASN A 110 -12.81 -6.43 5.66
C ASN A 110 -13.36 -7.84 5.32
N ASP A 111 -14.39 -8.29 6.03
CA ASP A 111 -14.96 -9.63 5.85
C ASP A 111 -15.72 -9.81 4.52
N ALA A 112 -16.11 -8.72 3.86
CA ALA A 112 -16.62 -8.77 2.48
C ALA A 112 -15.50 -8.93 1.43
N GLY A 113 -14.23 -8.89 1.88
CA GLY A 113 -13.06 -8.93 1.01
C GLY A 113 -12.78 -7.62 0.28
N GLN A 114 -13.36 -6.50 0.73
CA GLN A 114 -12.98 -5.19 0.23
C GLN A 114 -11.62 -4.82 0.81
N VAL A 115 -10.73 -4.34 -0.04
CA VAL A 115 -9.33 -4.04 0.28
C VAL A 115 -9.11 -2.55 0.16
N VAL A 116 -8.38 -1.97 1.10
CA VAL A 116 -7.93 -0.57 1.03
C VAL A 116 -6.42 -0.47 0.98
N GLY A 117 -5.92 0.64 0.45
CA GLY A 117 -4.48 0.83 0.31
C GLY A 117 -4.09 2.14 -0.35
N ALA A 118 -2.95 2.12 -1.04
CA ALA A 118 -2.45 3.22 -1.85
C ALA A 118 -1.98 2.71 -3.22
N SER A 119 -2.19 3.51 -4.27
CA SER A 119 -1.73 3.24 -5.63
C SER A 119 -1.27 4.53 -6.29
N PHE A 120 -0.22 4.49 -7.11
CA PHE A 120 0.06 5.61 -8.02
C PHE A 120 -1.10 5.80 -9.00
N THR A 121 -1.39 7.05 -9.34
CA THR A 121 -2.25 7.41 -10.47
C THR A 121 -1.46 7.38 -11.78
N SER A 122 -2.16 7.41 -12.91
CA SER A 122 -1.53 7.46 -14.24
C SER A 122 -0.69 8.73 -14.43
N GLU A 123 -1.04 9.81 -13.74
CA GLU A 123 -0.24 11.03 -13.69
C GLU A 123 0.70 10.99 -12.48
N ARG A 124 1.87 10.36 -12.63
CA ARG A 124 2.84 10.16 -11.54
C ARG A 124 3.23 11.44 -10.76
N ALA A 125 3.02 12.62 -11.34
CA ALA A 125 3.20 13.91 -10.68
C ALA A 125 2.17 14.19 -9.56
N GLU A 126 0.97 13.60 -9.64
CA GLU A 126 -0.08 13.68 -8.61
C GLU A 126 0.25 12.81 -7.38
N GLY A 127 1.11 11.81 -7.56
CA GLY A 127 1.55 10.93 -6.48
C GLY A 127 0.65 9.73 -6.27
N MET A 128 0.58 9.25 -5.02
CA MET A 128 -0.26 8.11 -4.64
C MET A 128 -1.63 8.59 -4.20
N HIS A 129 -2.67 7.85 -4.58
CA HIS A 129 -4.02 8.03 -4.08
C HIS A 129 -4.44 6.83 -3.25
N ALA A 130 -5.26 7.09 -2.23
CA ALA A 130 -5.92 6.08 -1.44
C ALA A 130 -6.97 5.37 -2.29
N PHE A 131 -7.01 4.03 -2.25
CA PHE A 131 -8.01 3.26 -2.98
C PHE A 131 -8.82 2.36 -2.06
N ILE A 132 -9.96 1.91 -2.59
CA ILE A 132 -10.75 0.78 -2.10
C ILE A 132 -11.16 -0.13 -3.26
N THR A 133 -11.24 -1.44 -3.02
CA THR A 133 -11.80 -2.40 -3.98
C THR A 133 -13.25 -2.77 -3.67
N GLY A 134 -13.93 -3.35 -4.65
CA GLY A 134 -15.19 -4.06 -4.42
C GLY A 134 -15.00 -5.35 -3.63
N PRO A 135 -16.10 -6.05 -3.30
CA PRO A 135 -16.05 -7.33 -2.60
C PRO A 135 -15.09 -8.32 -3.29
N ASN A 136 -14.41 -9.13 -2.48
CA ASN A 136 -13.41 -10.10 -2.93
C ASN A 136 -12.21 -9.52 -3.69
N GLY A 137 -11.90 -8.22 -3.55
CA GLY A 137 -10.79 -7.57 -4.23
C GLY A 137 -11.09 -7.12 -5.65
N MET A 138 -12.35 -7.16 -6.08
CA MET A 138 -12.73 -6.91 -7.47
C MET A 138 -12.88 -5.43 -7.78
N GLY A 139 -12.17 -4.96 -8.81
CA GLY A 139 -12.20 -3.57 -9.24
C GLY A 139 -11.52 -2.64 -8.24
N ILE A 140 -11.10 -1.48 -8.71
CA ILE A 140 -10.47 -0.46 -7.89
C ILE A 140 -11.19 0.87 -8.03
N THR A 141 -11.36 1.57 -6.91
CA THR A 141 -11.94 2.90 -6.87
C THR A 141 -11.01 3.83 -6.11
N ASP A 142 -10.72 4.99 -6.70
CA ASP A 142 -10.01 6.07 -6.05
C ASP A 142 -10.93 6.74 -5.01
N LEU A 143 -10.53 6.74 -3.73
CA LEU A 143 -11.31 7.32 -2.65
C LEU A 143 -11.45 8.85 -2.76
N ASN A 144 -10.54 9.52 -3.46
CA ASN A 144 -10.65 10.96 -3.73
C ASN A 144 -11.90 11.29 -4.56
N SER A 145 -12.43 10.34 -5.33
CA SER A 145 -13.68 10.53 -6.08
C SER A 145 -14.94 10.54 -5.20
N TRP A 146 -14.84 10.16 -3.93
CA TRP A 146 -15.97 10.05 -3.00
C TRP A 146 -16.11 11.23 -2.04
N VAL A 147 -15.11 12.10 -2.00
CA VAL A 147 -15.03 13.21 -1.06
C VAL A 147 -14.69 14.50 -1.78
N ASN A 148 -15.18 15.61 -1.24
CA ASN A 148 -14.73 16.94 -1.66
C ASN A 148 -13.66 17.40 -0.67
N LEU A 149 -12.40 17.48 -1.13
CA LEU A 149 -11.26 17.95 -0.33
C LEU A 149 -10.95 19.41 -0.65
N PRO A 150 -10.31 20.15 0.27
CA PRO A 150 -9.71 21.45 -0.03
C PRO A 150 -8.72 21.39 -1.20
N ASP A 151 -8.53 22.52 -1.87
CA ASP A 151 -7.59 22.61 -3.00
C ASP A 151 -6.18 22.18 -2.59
N GLY A 152 -5.60 21.27 -3.39
CA GLY A 152 -4.26 20.73 -3.16
C GLY A 152 -4.19 19.61 -2.12
N GLU A 153 -5.28 19.27 -1.43
CA GLU A 153 -5.34 18.13 -0.52
C GLU A 153 -5.79 16.86 -1.25
N VAL A 154 -5.08 15.76 -1.02
CA VAL A 154 -5.39 14.44 -1.58
C VAL A 154 -5.34 13.38 -0.48
N LEU A 155 -6.30 12.45 -0.47
CA LEU A 155 -6.17 11.20 0.29
C LEU A 155 -5.12 10.33 -0.40
N TYR A 156 -3.94 10.23 0.18
CA TYR A 156 -2.83 9.51 -0.46
C TYR A 156 -2.69 8.06 -0.01
N LYS A 157 -3.22 7.70 1.17
CA LYS A 157 -3.18 6.34 1.70
C LYS A 157 -4.37 6.03 2.60
N ALA A 158 -5.09 4.96 2.32
CA ALA A 158 -6.00 4.34 3.28
C ALA A 158 -5.22 3.35 4.15
N THR A 159 -5.47 3.35 5.46
CA THR A 159 -4.71 2.55 6.43
C THR A 159 -5.52 1.46 7.09
N ALA A 160 -6.85 1.58 7.12
CA ALA A 160 -7.72 0.58 7.73
C ALA A 160 -9.14 0.65 7.14
N ILE A 161 -9.83 -0.48 7.14
CA ILE A 161 -11.24 -0.61 6.82
C ILE A 161 -11.89 -1.55 7.83
N ASN A 162 -13.14 -1.28 8.22
CA ASN A 162 -13.91 -2.21 9.04
C ASN A 162 -15.05 -2.90 8.26
N ASN A 163 -15.75 -3.84 8.91
CA ASN A 163 -16.86 -4.58 8.30
C ASN A 163 -18.10 -3.73 7.99
N GLY A 164 -18.20 -2.51 8.52
CA GLY A 164 -19.21 -1.53 8.13
C GLY A 164 -18.86 -0.75 6.86
N GLY A 165 -17.69 -1.02 6.26
CA GLY A 165 -17.19 -0.28 5.09
C GLY A 165 -16.60 1.10 5.44
N GLN A 166 -16.36 1.39 6.72
CA GLN A 166 -15.75 2.64 7.14
C GLN A 166 -14.24 2.57 6.95
N VAL A 167 -13.66 3.61 6.36
CA VAL A 167 -12.25 3.68 5.99
C VAL A 167 -11.54 4.79 6.77
N VAL A 168 -10.35 4.48 7.30
CA VAL A 168 -9.41 5.47 7.81
C VAL A 168 -8.41 5.77 6.69
N ALA A 169 -8.29 7.05 6.32
CA ALA A 169 -7.35 7.52 5.32
C ALA A 169 -6.57 8.73 5.80
N ILE A 170 -5.35 8.87 5.29
CA ILE A 170 -4.46 9.99 5.58
C ILE A 170 -4.40 10.86 4.33
N SER A 171 -4.54 12.17 4.51
CA SER A 171 -4.35 13.15 3.46
C SER A 171 -2.94 13.71 3.46
N SER A 172 -2.53 14.23 2.31
CA SER A 172 -1.33 15.05 2.14
C SER A 172 -1.68 16.27 1.30
N VAL A 173 -1.01 17.38 1.57
CA VAL A 173 -1.06 18.54 0.66
C VAL A 173 -0.04 18.28 -0.43
N SER A 174 -0.48 18.07 -1.67
CA SER A 174 0.42 18.07 -2.81
C SER A 174 1.03 19.48 -2.91
N PRO A 175 2.37 19.63 -2.92
CA PRO A 175 3.00 20.92 -3.08
C PRO A 175 2.84 21.38 -4.54
N ILE A 176 1.62 21.71 -4.93
CA ILE A 176 1.35 22.49 -6.14
C ILE A 176 1.85 23.89 -5.78
N PRO A 177 2.88 24.43 -6.45
CA PRO A 177 3.23 25.82 -6.24
C PRO A 177 1.99 26.62 -6.62
N GLU A 178 1.43 27.38 -5.69
CA GLU A 178 0.30 28.23 -6.02
C GLU A 178 0.65 29.09 -7.24
N PRO A 179 -0.32 29.47 -8.10
CA PRO A 179 -0.06 30.35 -9.24
C PRO A 179 0.75 31.60 -8.88
N ALA A 180 0.60 32.10 -7.64
CA ALA A 180 1.40 33.19 -7.09
C ALA A 180 2.89 32.85 -6.94
N SER A 181 3.25 31.61 -6.59
CA SER A 181 4.63 31.12 -6.51
C SER A 181 5.29 31.05 -7.89
N TYR A 182 4.55 30.64 -8.93
CA TYR A 182 5.03 30.73 -10.31
C TYR A 182 5.19 32.17 -10.78
N ALA A 183 4.23 33.04 -10.46
CA ALA A 183 4.30 34.46 -10.80
C ALA A 183 5.50 35.15 -10.11
N LEU A 184 5.77 34.84 -8.84
CA LEU A 184 6.93 35.35 -8.10
C LEU A 184 8.26 34.81 -8.64
N MET A 185 8.32 33.53 -9.00
CA MET A 185 9.51 32.95 -9.63
C MET A 185 9.79 33.60 -10.99
N LEU A 186 8.77 33.75 -11.84
CA LEU A 186 8.90 34.42 -13.13
C LEU A 186 9.25 35.90 -12.99
N ALA A 187 8.63 36.61 -12.04
CA ALA A 187 8.99 37.99 -11.72
C ALA A 187 10.44 38.09 -11.23
N GLY A 188 10.88 37.17 -10.36
CA GLY A 188 12.27 37.07 -9.90
C GLY A 188 13.26 36.83 -11.05
N LEU A 189 12.99 35.87 -11.93
CA LEU A 189 13.80 35.60 -13.11
C LEU A 189 13.84 36.81 -14.07
N GLY A 190 12.72 37.50 -14.23
CA GLY A 190 12.63 38.75 -14.99
C GLY A 190 13.52 39.86 -14.42
N LEU A 191 13.48 40.05 -13.09
CA LEU A 191 14.33 41.02 -12.40
C LEU A 191 15.82 40.68 -12.51
N VAL A 192 16.20 39.41 -12.36
CA VAL A 192 17.60 38.96 -12.52
C VAL A 192 18.09 39.21 -13.95
N SER A 193 17.26 38.92 -14.95
CA SER A 193 17.58 39.15 -16.37
C SER A 193 17.79 40.64 -16.68
N LEU A 194 16.95 41.52 -16.13
CA LEU A 194 17.09 42.98 -16.27
C LEU A 194 18.39 43.50 -15.62
N VAL A 195 18.73 43.02 -14.43
CA VAL A 195 19.96 43.42 -13.72
C VAL A 195 21.22 42.93 -14.47
N ALA A 196 21.20 41.71 -15.01
CA ALA A 196 22.30 41.18 -15.81
C ALA A 196 22.47 41.93 -17.15
N GLY A 197 21.36 42.33 -17.79
CA GLY A 197 21.37 43.09 -19.04
C GLY A 197 21.96 44.50 -18.86
N ARG A 198 21.64 45.19 -17.76
CA ARG A 198 22.20 46.52 -17.45
C ARG A 198 23.73 46.50 -17.28
N LYS A 199 24.28 45.47 -16.62
CA LYS A 199 25.74 45.31 -16.46
C LYS A 199 26.50 45.07 -17.77
N LYS A 200 25.83 44.63 -18.84
CA LYS A 200 26.44 44.46 -20.17
C LYS A 200 26.48 45.74 -21.00
N LEU A 201 25.66 46.74 -20.68
CA LEU A 201 25.59 48.03 -21.38
C LEU A 201 26.56 49.08 -20.83
N GLU A 202 27.15 48.83 -19.65
CA GLU A 202 28.10 49.72 -18.97
C GLU A 202 29.59 49.33 -19.22
N LYS A 203 29.87 48.50 -20.23
CA LYS A 203 31.22 48.19 -20.73
C LYS A 203 31.34 48.64 -22.17
#